data_AF-A0A4P1KC29-F1
#
_entry.id   AF-A0A4P1KC29-F1
#
_cell.length_a   1.000
_cell.length_b   1.000
_cell.length_c   1.000
_cell.angle_alpha   90.00
_cell.angle_beta   90.00
_cell.angle_gamma   90.00
#
_symmetry.space_group_name_H-M   'P 1'
#
loop_
_entity.id
_entity.type
_entity.pdbx_description
1 polymer ?
#
loop_
_entity_poly.entity_id
_entity_poly.type
_entity_poly.pdbx_seq_one_letter_code
_entity_poly.pdbx_strand_id
1 'polypeptide(L)'
;MTEDIRAAAEAAGLTFVHIPIRGGAMTPDDVARFKAALAELPQPILGYCRSGTRTTYLWALSQAGERQAEEIVALAAAAGYDVSPLGPRLEG
;
A
#
# COMPACT_ATOMS: atom_id res chain seq x y z
N MET A 1 -17.95 -3.39 -7.99
CA MET A 1 -17.18 -2.85 -6.84
C MET A 1 -15.98 -2.04 -7.27
N THR A 2 -14.95 -2.60 -7.95
CA THR A 2 -13.81 -1.78 -8.41
C THR A 2 -14.21 -0.78 -9.50
N GLU A 3 -15.05 -1.19 -10.46
CA GLU A 3 -15.55 -0.29 -11.51
C GLU A 3 -16.34 0.89 -10.94
N ASP A 4 -17.21 0.63 -9.95
CA ASP A 4 -18.03 1.69 -9.32
C ASP A 4 -17.16 2.71 -8.57
N ILE A 5 -16.15 2.24 -7.84
CA ILE A 5 -15.22 3.12 -7.11
C ILE A 5 -14.33 3.89 -8.09
N ARG A 6 -13.88 3.25 -9.19
CA ARG A 6 -13.13 3.95 -10.24
C ARG A 6 -13.96 5.09 -10.82
N ALA A 7 -15.19 4.80 -11.24
CA ALA A 7 -16.06 5.81 -11.84
C ALA A 7 -16.33 6.98 -10.89
N ALA A 8 -16.56 6.69 -9.60
CA ALA A 8 -16.73 7.73 -8.59
C ALA A 8 -15.46 8.56 -8.36
N ALA A 9 -14.29 7.92 -8.33
CA ALA A 9 -13.00 8.60 -8.18
C ALA A 9 -12.71 9.51 -9.38
N GLU A 10 -12.89 9.02 -10.60
CA GLU A 10 -12.69 9.78 -11.83
C GLU A 10 -13.69 10.95 -11.94
N ALA A 11 -14.96 10.72 -11.59
CA ALA A 11 -15.96 11.80 -11.53
C ALA A 11 -15.62 12.89 -10.51
N ALA A 12 -14.88 12.53 -9.44
CA ALA A 12 -14.35 13.47 -8.46
C ALA A 12 -12.99 14.09 -8.86
N GLY A 13 -12.47 13.78 -10.06
CA GLY A 13 -11.19 14.29 -10.56
C GLY A 13 -9.96 13.60 -9.97
N LEU A 14 -10.12 12.42 -9.35
CA LEU A 14 -9.03 11.64 -8.78
C LEU A 14 -8.46 10.65 -9.79
N THR A 15 -7.14 10.50 -9.82
CA THR A 15 -6.48 9.41 -10.53
C THR A 15 -6.70 8.10 -9.77
N PHE A 16 -7.11 7.04 -10.49
CA PHE A 16 -7.41 5.74 -9.89
C PHE A 16 -6.47 4.65 -10.40
N VAL A 17 -5.81 3.93 -9.49
CA VAL A 17 -4.95 2.78 -9.80
C VAL A 17 -5.47 1.55 -9.06
N HIS A 18 -5.65 0.45 -9.81
CA HIS A 18 -6.10 -0.82 -9.24
C HIS A 18 -4.95 -1.82 -9.20
N ILE A 19 -4.56 -2.24 -7.98
CA ILE A 19 -3.53 -3.25 -7.75
C ILE A 19 -4.19 -4.50 -7.13
N PRO A 20 -4.59 -5.48 -7.95
CA PRO A 20 -5.27 -6.67 -7.46
C PRO A 20 -4.28 -7.69 -6.88
N ILE A 21 -4.29 -7.85 -5.55
CA ILE A 21 -3.54 -8.91 -4.87
C ILE A 21 -4.27 -10.24 -5.06
N ARG A 22 -3.70 -11.15 -5.87
CA ARG A 22 -4.27 -12.45 -6.19
C ARG A 22 -3.59 -13.56 -5.39
N GLY A 23 -4.39 -14.49 -4.86
CA GLY A 23 -3.89 -15.74 -4.31
C GLY A 23 -3.18 -15.61 -2.96
N GLY A 24 -3.88 -15.13 -1.93
CA GLY A 24 -3.51 -15.27 -0.51
C GLY A 24 -2.25 -14.52 -0.02
N ALA A 25 -1.16 -14.60 -0.76
CA ALA A 25 0.14 -14.03 -0.45
C ALA A 25 0.44 -12.81 -1.32
N MET A 26 1.07 -11.82 -0.71
CA MET A 26 1.56 -10.62 -1.37
C MET A 26 2.93 -10.88 -1.96
N THR A 27 3.09 -10.63 -3.26
CA THR A 27 4.31 -10.94 -4.01
C THR A 27 5.24 -9.71 -4.11
N PRO A 28 6.52 -9.90 -4.43
CA PRO A 28 7.43 -8.79 -4.74
C PRO A 28 6.95 -7.93 -5.91
N ASP A 29 6.28 -8.52 -6.91
CA ASP A 29 5.70 -7.80 -8.05
C ASP A 29 4.57 -6.86 -7.61
N ASP A 30 3.73 -7.29 -6.66
CA ASP A 30 2.69 -6.44 -6.08
C ASP A 30 3.30 -5.22 -5.37
N VAL A 31 4.39 -5.42 -4.61
CA VAL A 31 5.12 -4.35 -3.92
C VAL A 31 5.74 -3.39 -4.93
N ALA A 32 6.36 -3.90 -5.99
CA ALA A 32 6.95 -3.07 -7.05
C ALA A 32 5.90 -2.21 -7.76
N ARG A 33 4.74 -2.79 -8.11
CA ARG A 33 3.62 -2.05 -8.70
C ARG A 33 3.08 -0.98 -7.76
N PHE A 34 2.98 -1.28 -6.46
CA PHE A 34 2.55 -0.31 -5.46
C PHE A 34 3.56 0.83 -5.31
N LYS A 35 4.86 0.52 -5.26
CA LYS A 35 5.94 1.53 -5.19
C LYS A 35 5.93 2.45 -6.42
N ALA A 36 5.75 1.89 -7.63
CA ALA A 36 5.60 2.68 -8.85
C ALA A 36 4.37 3.61 -8.78
N ALA A 37 3.22 3.09 -8.35
CA ALA A 37 2.01 3.90 -8.19
C ALA A 37 2.21 5.06 -7.19
N LEU A 38 2.91 4.84 -6.07
CA LEU A 38 3.21 5.91 -5.11
C LEU A 38 4.11 7.02 -5.70
N ALA A 39 5.00 6.67 -6.62
CA ALA A 39 5.90 7.61 -7.26
C ALA A 39 5.23 8.41 -8.40
N GLU A 40 4.28 7.80 -9.10
CA GLU A 40 3.62 8.39 -10.26
C GLU A 40 2.35 9.18 -9.92
N LEU A 41 1.65 8.80 -8.85
CA LEU A 41 0.36 9.41 -8.52
C LEU A 41 0.50 10.78 -7.86
N PRO A 42 -0.41 11.72 -8.17
CA PRO A 42 -0.45 13.01 -7.52
C PRO A 42 -0.75 12.85 -6.02
N GLN A 43 0.02 13.55 -5.19
CA GLN A 43 -0.19 13.61 -3.74
C GLN A 43 -1.33 14.60 -3.40
N PRO A 44 -2.11 14.37 -2.33
CA PRO A 44 -2.06 13.22 -1.42
C PRO A 44 -2.73 11.95 -1.99
N ILE A 45 -2.20 10.77 -1.65
CA ILE A 45 -2.72 9.47 -2.10
C ILE A 45 -3.57 8.79 -1.02
N LEU A 46 -4.74 8.29 -1.39
CA LEU A 46 -5.56 7.39 -0.57
C LEU A 46 -5.43 5.94 -1.08
N GLY A 47 -4.84 5.07 -0.27
CA GLY A 47 -4.85 3.63 -0.51
C GLY A 47 -5.91 2.93 0.33
N TYR A 48 -6.69 2.02 -0.28
CA TYR A 48 -7.73 1.28 0.44
C TYR A 48 -7.77 -0.21 0.06
N CYS A 49 -8.27 -1.02 0.99
CA CYS A 49 -8.74 -2.38 0.72
C CYS A 49 -9.92 -2.68 1.66
N ARG A 50 -10.33 -3.96 1.81
CA ARG A 50 -11.44 -4.34 2.72
C ARG A 50 -11.26 -3.86 4.17
N SER A 51 -10.04 -3.92 4.74
CA SER A 51 -9.75 -3.55 6.12
C SER A 51 -8.58 -2.56 6.24
N GLY A 52 -8.03 -2.08 5.12
CA GLY A 52 -6.78 -1.31 5.05
C GLY A 52 -5.49 -2.13 5.19
N THR A 53 -5.51 -3.25 5.91
CA THR A 53 -4.31 -4.09 6.21
C THR A 53 -3.43 -4.39 4.99
N ARG A 54 -4.01 -4.80 3.86
CA ARG A 54 -3.22 -5.13 2.64
C ARG A 54 -2.51 -3.92 2.06
N THR A 55 -3.17 -2.76 2.07
CA THR A 55 -2.59 -1.52 1.58
C THR A 55 -1.45 -1.08 2.49
N THR A 56 -1.64 -1.16 3.82
CA THR A 56 -0.57 -0.85 4.79
C THR A 56 0.61 -1.81 4.65
N TYR A 57 0.37 -3.10 4.41
CA TYR A 57 1.44 -4.08 4.18
C TYR A 57 2.23 -3.78 2.90
N LEU A 58 1.55 -3.43 1.79
CA LEU A 58 2.22 -3.01 0.56
C LEU A 58 3.06 -1.75 0.78
N TRP A 59 2.49 -0.77 1.50
CA TRP A 59 3.22 0.43 1.87
C TRP A 59 4.47 0.08 2.69
N ALA A 60 4.33 -0.68 3.76
CA ALA A 60 5.45 -1.06 4.63
C ALA A 60 6.56 -1.77 3.86
N LEU A 61 6.21 -2.76 3.02
CA LEU A 61 7.18 -3.47 2.18
C LEU A 61 7.81 -2.57 1.11
N SER A 62 7.09 -1.57 0.60
CA SER A 62 7.66 -0.61 -0.37
C SER A 62 8.69 0.34 0.25
N GLN A 63 8.65 0.51 1.58
CA GLN A 63 9.59 1.33 2.35
C GLN A 63 10.80 0.53 2.88
N ALA A 64 10.76 -0.81 2.82
CA ALA A 64 11.89 -1.64 3.22
C ALA A 64 13.15 -1.27 2.41
N GLY A 65 14.27 -1.07 3.11
CA GLY A 65 15.52 -0.57 2.52
C GLY A 65 15.59 0.95 2.27
N GLU A 66 14.46 1.66 2.29
CA GLU A 66 14.41 3.14 2.21
C GLU A 66 14.31 3.79 3.60
N ARG A 67 13.74 3.06 4.57
CA ARG A 67 13.55 3.48 5.97
C ARG A 67 13.97 2.36 6.91
N GLN A 68 14.26 2.73 8.15
CA GLN A 68 14.53 1.74 9.20
C GLN A 68 13.25 0.95 9.52
N ALA A 69 13.39 -0.34 9.80
CA ALA A 69 12.25 -1.22 10.05
C ALA A 69 11.39 -0.71 11.22
N GLU A 70 12.03 -0.18 12.27
CA GLU A 70 11.38 0.39 13.44
C GLU A 70 10.53 1.62 13.09
N GLU A 71 11.02 2.45 12.17
CA GLU A 71 10.30 3.63 11.70
C GLU A 71 9.06 3.22 10.89
N ILE A 72 9.19 2.22 10.02
CA ILE A 72 8.07 1.69 9.22
C ILE A 72 6.97 1.16 10.16
N VAL A 73 7.35 0.40 11.19
CA VAL A 73 6.41 -0.14 12.19
C VAL A 73 5.74 0.99 12.96
N ALA A 74 6.50 2.00 13.42
CA ALA A 74 5.95 3.13 14.17
C ALA A 74 4.94 3.94 13.34
N LEU A 75 5.25 4.22 12.07
CA LEU A 75 4.36 4.95 11.18
C LEU A 75 3.07 4.18 10.86
N ALA A 76 3.18 2.86 10.64
CA ALA A 76 1.99 2.02 10.46
C ALA A 76 1.12 1.98 11.72
N ALA A 77 1.75 1.89 12.90
CA ALA A 77 1.04 1.91 14.19
C ALA A 77 0.32 3.24 14.42
N ALA A 78 0.94 4.38 14.07
CA ALA A 78 0.31 5.70 14.12
C ALA A 78 -0.91 5.79 13.18
N ALA A 79 -0.93 5.03 12.09
CA ALA A 79 -2.08 4.89 11.19
C ALA A 79 -3.10 3.83 11.64
N GLY A 80 -2.92 3.20 12.80
CA GLY A 80 -3.83 2.20 13.37
C GLY A 80 -3.61 0.77 12.84
N TYR A 81 -2.44 0.46 12.28
CA TYR A 81 -2.12 -0.84 11.71
C TYR A 81 -0.88 -1.47 12.34
N ASP A 82 -0.96 -2.77 12.64
CA ASP A 82 0.20 -3.56 13.02
C ASP A 82 0.82 -4.23 11.78
N VAL A 83 2.08 -3.90 11.52
CA VAL A 83 2.90 -4.49 10.44
C VAL A 83 4.10 -5.27 10.99
N SER A 84 4.23 -5.40 12.30
CA SER A 84 5.30 -6.18 12.94
C SER A 84 5.37 -7.64 12.47
N PRO A 85 4.28 -8.33 12.03
CA PRO A 85 4.38 -9.68 11.49
C PRO A 85 5.16 -9.79 10.16
N LEU A 86 5.45 -8.67 9.50
CA LEU A 86 6.33 -8.66 8.32
C LEU A 86 7.79 -8.95 8.70
N GLY A 87 8.18 -8.65 9.94
CA GLY A 87 9.45 -9.01 10.55
C GLY A 87 10.66 -8.78 9.62
N PRO A 88 11.45 -9.81 9.30
CA PRO A 88 12.67 -9.69 8.49
C PRO A 88 12.46 -9.11 7.09
N ARG A 89 11.23 -9.14 6.56
CA ARG A 89 10.94 -8.57 5.24
C ARG A 89 11.01 -7.04 5.20
N LEU A 90 11.09 -6.38 6.36
CA LEU A 90 11.26 -4.94 6.46
C LEU A 90 12.73 -4.50 6.49
N GLU A 91 13.66 -5.44 6.74
CA GLU A 91 15.08 -5.14 6.96
C GLU A 91 15.87 -4.99 5.65
N GLY A 92 15.30 -5.40 4.50
CA GLY A 92 15.91 -5.26 3.17
C GLY A 92 16.72 -6.48 2.73
#